data_AF-A0A6N7LR90-F1
#
_entry.id   AF-A0A6N7LR90-F1
#
_cell.length_a   1.000
_cell.length_b   1.000
_cell.length_c   1.000
_cell.angle_alpha   90.00
_cell.angle_beta   90.00
_cell.angle_gamma   90.00
#
_symmetry.space_group_name_H-M   'P 1'
#
loop_
_entity.id
_entity.type
_entity.pdbx_description
1 polymer ?
#
loop_
_entity_poly.entity_id
_entity_poly.type
_entity_poly.pdbx_seq_one_letter_code
_entity_poly.pdbx_strand_id
1 'polypeptide(L)' 'MQPNGGINTRNTIQRMADAMRAHGDGCTADDLILKGFTSRQIELFGTKATELATAMAQAA' A
#
# COMPACT_ATOMS: atom_id res chain seq x y z
N MET A 1 -13.77 12.60 17.37
CA MET A 1 -12.97 11.98 16.28
C MET A 1 -11.53 11.96 16.75
N GLN A 2 -10.98 10.78 17.10
CA GLN A 2 -9.63 10.67 17.67
C GLN A 2 -8.55 10.59 16.56
N PRO A 3 -7.38 11.21 16.76
CA PRO A 3 -6.31 11.26 15.76
C PRO A 3 -5.46 9.99 15.83
N ASN A 4 -5.96 8.89 15.25
CA ASN A 4 -5.20 7.64 15.09
C ASN A 4 -4.18 7.71 13.92
N GLY A 5 -3.59 8.88 13.67
CA GLY A 5 -2.83 9.17 12.44
C GLY A 5 -1.63 8.24 12.21
N GLY A 6 -0.95 7.79 13.28
CA GLY A 6 0.24 6.94 13.17
C GLY A 6 -0.05 5.45 12.91
N ILE A 7 -1.06 4.90 13.58
CA ILE A 7 -1.44 3.48 13.45
C ILE A 7 -2.13 3.24 12.11
N ASN A 8 -2.98 4.18 11.69
CA ASN A 8 -3.61 4.12 10.36
C ASN A 8 -2.57 4.19 9.24
N THR A 9 -1.48 4.93 9.43
CA THR A 9 -0.42 5.07 8.41
C THR A 9 0.31 3.75 8.14
N ARG A 10 0.82 3.07 9.19
CA ARG A 10 1.48 1.76 8.99
C ARG A 10 0.52 0.70 8.49
N ASN A 11 -0.71 0.68 8.99
CA ASN A 11 -1.72 -0.28 8.53
C ASN A 11 -2.07 -0.05 7.04
N THR A 12 -2.17 1.20 6.59
CA THR A 12 -2.43 1.53 5.18
C THR A 12 -1.26 1.08 4.29
N ILE A 13 -0.01 1.36 4.68
CA ILE A 13 1.17 0.93 3.93
C ILE A 13 1.21 -0.60 3.80
N GLN A 14 0.95 -1.32 4.89
CA GLN A 14 0.97 -2.79 4.88
C GLN A 14 -0.14 -3.36 3.97
N ARG A 15 -1.37 -2.82 4.07
CA ARG A 15 -2.48 -3.24 3.20
C ARG A 15 -2.23 -2.91 1.72
N MET A 16 -1.58 -1.79 1.42
CA MET A 16 -1.18 -1.44 0.05
C MET A 16 -0.09 -2.40 -0.44
N ALA A 17 0.91 -2.72 0.39
CA ALA A 17 1.97 -3.64 0.04
C ALA A 17 1.42 -5.06 -0.23
N ASP A 18 0.50 -5.53 0.61
CA ASP A 18 -0.21 -6.80 0.39
C ASP A 18 -1.03 -6.76 -0.90
N ALA A 19 -1.72 -5.66 -1.19
CA ALA A 19 -2.47 -5.50 -2.44
C ALA A 19 -1.54 -5.52 -3.67
N MET A 20 -0.41 -4.80 -3.61
CA MET A 20 0.60 -4.78 -4.66
C MET A 20 1.21 -6.16 -4.88
N ARG A 21 1.61 -6.86 -3.81
CA ARG A 21 2.15 -8.22 -3.87
C ARG A 21 1.13 -9.22 -4.42
N ALA A 22 -0.12 -9.12 -3.98
CA ALA A 22 -1.20 -10.00 -4.46
C ALA A 22 -1.56 -9.76 -5.92
N HIS A 23 -1.38 -8.52 -6.41
CA HIS A 23 -1.58 -8.20 -7.82
C HIS A 23 -0.39 -8.65 -8.68
N GLY A 24 0.83 -8.54 -8.14
CA GLY A 24 2.07 -8.92 -8.83
C GLY A 24 2.68 -7.78 -9.65
N ASP A 25 3.53 -8.13 -10.60
CA ASP A 25 4.15 -7.15 -11.50
C ASP A 25 3.10 -6.41 -12.31
N GLY A 26 3.12 -5.07 -12.23
CA GLY A 26 2.19 -4.19 -12.94
C GLY A 26 1.10 -3.57 -12.10
N CYS A 27 1.10 -3.73 -10.76
CA CYS A 27 0.17 -2.99 -9.90
C CYS A 27 0.29 -1.48 -10.10
N THR A 28 -0.79 -0.86 -10.55
CA THR A 28 -0.87 0.59 -10.78
C THR A 28 -1.61 1.31 -9.66
N ALA A 29 -1.58 2.64 -9.69
CA ALA A 29 -2.41 3.47 -8.82
C ALA A 29 -3.90 3.18 -9.01
N ASP A 30 -4.35 2.90 -10.24
CA ASP A 30 -5.76 2.61 -10.52
C ASP A 30 -6.21 1.29 -9.87
N ASP A 31 -5.35 0.28 -9.86
CA ASP A 31 -5.63 -0.99 -9.15
C ASP A 31 -5.79 -0.77 -7.65
N LEU A 32 -4.97 0.12 -7.07
CA LEU A 32 -5.08 0.49 -5.66
C LEU A 32 -6.36 1.29 -5.39
N ILE A 33 -6.78 2.15 -6.32
CA ILE A 33 -8.06 2.86 -6.22
C ILE A 33 -9.22 1.86 -6.22
N LEU A 34 -9.19 0.85 -7.11
CA LEU A 34 -10.19 -0.23 -7.15
C LEU A 34 -10.24 -1.04 -5.84
N LYS A 35 -9.13 -1.12 -5.11
CA LYS A 35 -9.06 -1.75 -3.77
C LYS A 35 -9.56 -0.85 -2.64
N GLY A 36 -9.95 0.39 -2.94
CA GLY A 36 -10.49 1.35 -1.99
C GLY A 36 -9.45 2.29 -1.37
N PHE A 37 -8.24 2.38 -1.93
CA PHE A 37 -7.27 3.39 -1.53
C PHE A 37 -7.56 4.73 -2.22
N THR A 38 -7.39 5.82 -1.48
CA THR A 38 -7.52 7.16 -2.05
C THR A 38 -6.25 7.57 -2.80
N SER A 39 -6.37 8.42 -3.81
CA SER A 39 -5.23 8.96 -4.56
C SER A 39 -4.19 9.59 -3.62
N ARG A 40 -4.64 10.26 -2.57
CA ARG A 40 -3.77 10.84 -1.53
C ARG A 40 -2.98 9.79 -0.74
N GLN A 41 -3.59 8.65 -0.41
CA GLN A 41 -2.88 7.55 0.25
C GLN A 41 -1.87 6.92 -0.72
N ILE A 42 -2.21 6.81 -2.00
CA ILE A 42 -1.32 6.26 -3.02
C ILE A 42 -0.10 7.16 -3.23
N GLU A 43 -0.28 8.48 -3.30
CA GLU A 43 0.86 9.41 -3.39
C GLU A 43 1.73 9.39 -2.13
N LEU A 44 1.12 9.37 -0.94
CA LEU A 44 1.87 9.44 0.31
C LEU A 44 2.57 8.13 0.68
N PHE A 45 1.99 7.00 0.30
CA PHE A 45 2.41 5.68 0.78
C PHE A 45 2.81 4.71 -0.33
N GLY A 46 2.60 5.06 -1.60
CA GLY A 46 2.87 4.20 -2.76
C GLY A 46 4.29 3.69 -2.77
N THR A 47 5.29 4.58 -2.72
CA THR A 47 6.70 4.19 -2.71
C THR A 47 7.05 3.24 -1.56
N LYS A 48 6.61 3.55 -0.34
CA LYS A 48 6.87 2.71 0.84
C LYS A 48 6.17 1.35 0.76
N ALA A 49 4.96 1.33 0.21
CA ALA A 49 4.21 0.10 -0.01
C ALA A 49 4.87 -0.78 -1.07
N THR A 50 5.41 -0.19 -2.14
CA THR A 50 6.15 -0.91 -3.19
C THR A 50 7.44 -1.52 -2.65
N GLU A 51 8.22 -0.76 -1.88
CA GLU A 51 9.42 -1.26 -1.21
C GLU A 51 9.09 -2.43 -0.28
N LEU A 52 8.04 -2.29 0.53
CA LEU A 52 7.59 -3.33 1.43
C LEU A 52 7.10 -4.58 0.68
N ALA A 53 6.29 -4.40 -0.36
CA ALA A 53 5.82 -5.50 -1.21
C ALA A 53 6.97 -6.26 -1.85
N THR A 54 8.00 -5.55 -2.31
CA THR A 54 9.21 -6.12 -2.91
C THR A 54 10.01 -6.91 -1.87
N ALA A 55 10.25 -6.33 -0.70
CA ALA A 55 10.93 -7.02 0.40
C ALA A 55 10.16 -8.29 0.83
N MET A 56 8.83 -8.22 0.88
CA MET A 56 7.98 -9.38 1.20
C MET A 56 7.99 -10.45 0.11
N ALA A 57 8.14 -10.08 -1.17
CA ALA A 57 8.25 -11.01 -2.28
C ALA A 57 9.64 -11.68 -2.33
N GLN A 58 10.71 -10.96 -2.01
CA GLN A 58 12.08 -11.49 -1.94
C GLN A 58 12.31 -12.40 -0.72
N ALA A 59 11.55 -12.19 0.36
CA ALA A 59 11.61 -13.01 1.57
C ALA A 59 10.77 -14.30 1.50
N ALA A 60 10.14 -14.58 0.35
CA ALA A 60 9.18 -15.68 0.16
C ALA A 60 9.78 -16.87 -0.61
#